data_AF-X1RVE4-F1
#
_entry.id   AF-X1RVE4-F1
#
_cell.length_a   1.000
_cell.length_b   1.000
_cell.length_c   1.000
_cell.angle_alpha   90.00
_cell.angle_beta   90.00
_cell.angle_gamma   90.00
#
_symmetry.space_group_name_H-M   'P 1'
#
loop_
_entity.id
_entity.type
_entity.pdbx_description
1 polymer ?
#
loop_
_entity_poly.entity_id
_entity_poly.type
_entity_poly.pdbx_seq_one_letter_code
_entity_poly.pdbx_strand_id
1 'polypeptide(L)'
;DKPVYIFIQDGQVEIKNAQHLWGMKTLECQNAICEELGDKNVKVALIGPAGENLVSFACVLNDLDAAAGRTGMGAVMGSKNLKAIACRGHQRLSLANPEAVSAIGRWIRDNTPVANKGMQDFGTARVVKILNDAGGLPTRNFQLGSIDGVDDITGQAMTNTILVKRRSCFACPVQCKREVKVDEPYTVDPRYGGPEYETIAALGSNCGITDLKAIAKGHEMVNAYGIDSISCGMAISFAMECFENGLLTLEDTGGIDLRFGNATAMLQMIELIARREGLGALLAKGVAQAAKEIGRGAEEFALHIKGQELPMHEPRFKQGLGVGYVVSSTGADHCHNIHDSAYTSLTPLL
;
A
#
# COMPACT_ATOMS: atom_id res chain seq x y z
N ASP A 1 16.47 -6.58 -23.14
CA ASP A 1 17.58 -5.63 -23.38
C ASP A 1 17.17 -4.16 -23.34
N LYS A 2 15.91 -3.79 -23.59
CA LYS A 2 15.42 -2.41 -23.43
C LYS A 2 14.03 -2.38 -22.79
N PRO A 3 13.66 -1.28 -22.11
CA PRO A 3 12.29 -1.05 -21.63
C PRO A 3 11.22 -1.24 -22.70
N VAL A 4 10.20 -2.04 -22.38
CA VAL A 4 9.01 -2.29 -23.22
C VAL A 4 7.73 -2.25 -22.41
N TYR A 5 6.59 -2.11 -23.09
CA TYR A 5 5.27 -2.40 -22.52
C TYR A 5 4.50 -3.34 -23.46
N ILE A 6 3.64 -4.18 -22.89
CA ILE A 6 2.78 -5.09 -23.66
C ILE A 6 1.44 -4.40 -23.87
N PHE A 7 0.93 -4.38 -25.10
CA PHE A 7 -0.42 -3.96 -25.41
C PHE A 7 -1.26 -5.14 -25.88
N ILE A 8 -2.43 -5.31 -25.26
CA ILE A 8 -3.38 -6.37 -25.58
C ILE A 8 -4.70 -5.72 -26.02
N GLN A 9 -5.12 -5.98 -27.26
CA GLN A 9 -6.41 -5.52 -27.75
C GLN A 9 -7.18 -6.67 -28.41
N ASP A 10 -8.32 -7.04 -27.80
CA ASP A 10 -9.25 -8.05 -28.33
C ASP A 10 -8.56 -9.38 -28.74
N GLY A 11 -7.52 -9.77 -28.01
CA GLY A 11 -6.73 -11.00 -28.24
C GLY A 11 -5.47 -10.80 -29.10
N GLN A 12 -5.29 -9.63 -29.71
CA GLN A 12 -4.03 -9.25 -30.37
C GLN A 12 -3.02 -8.77 -29.32
N VAL A 13 -1.76 -9.16 -29.46
CA VAL A 13 -0.69 -8.84 -28.51
C VAL A 13 0.48 -8.18 -29.24
N GLU A 14 0.89 -7.02 -28.76
CA GLU A 14 2.05 -6.27 -29.26
C GLU A 14 3.03 -5.95 -28.14
N ILE A 15 4.33 -5.99 -28.43
CA ILE A 15 5.38 -5.51 -27.53
C ILE A 15 5.89 -4.18 -28.07
N LYS A 16 5.61 -3.10 -27.35
CA LYS A 16 5.91 -1.72 -27.76
C LYS A 16 7.10 -1.16 -26.97
N ASN A 17 7.84 -0.23 -27.58
CA ASN A 17 8.97 0.44 -26.93
C ASN A 17 8.47 1.26 -25.72
N ALA A 18 9.15 1.20 -24.58
CA ALA A 18 8.84 1.99 -23.39
C ALA A 18 10.03 2.79 -22.84
N GLN A 19 11.07 3.04 -23.63
CA GLN A 19 12.25 3.79 -23.19
C GLN A 19 11.89 5.22 -22.77
N HIS A 20 10.93 5.85 -23.45
CA HIS A 20 10.41 7.17 -23.09
C HIS A 20 9.54 7.16 -21.83
N LEU A 21 9.07 5.99 -21.39
CA LEU A 21 8.23 5.82 -20.19
C LEU A 21 9.05 5.44 -18.96
N TRP A 22 10.28 4.96 -19.15
CA TRP A 22 11.16 4.54 -18.06
C TRP A 22 11.58 5.73 -17.22
N GLY A 23 11.47 5.63 -15.90
CA GLY A 23 11.70 6.71 -14.94
C GLY A 23 10.46 7.53 -14.59
N MET A 24 9.37 7.44 -15.38
CA MET A 24 8.13 8.16 -15.09
C MET A 24 7.40 7.58 -13.87
N LYS A 25 6.79 8.47 -13.08
CA LYS A 25 5.84 8.07 -12.04
C LYS A 25 4.59 7.44 -12.67
N THR A 26 3.86 6.66 -11.88
CA THR A 26 2.77 5.80 -12.41
C THR A 26 1.66 6.59 -13.11
N LEU A 27 1.22 7.73 -12.58
CA LEU A 27 0.21 8.57 -13.25
C LEU A 27 0.67 9.10 -14.61
N GLU A 28 1.90 9.62 -14.67
CA GLU A 28 2.51 10.16 -15.89
C GLU A 28 2.62 9.05 -16.95
N CYS A 29 3.13 7.89 -16.56
CA CYS A 29 3.27 6.73 -17.44
C CYS A 29 1.91 6.23 -17.94
N GLN A 30 0.90 6.13 -17.07
CA GLN A 30 -0.44 5.69 -17.48
C GLN A 30 -1.06 6.66 -18.49
N ASN A 31 -0.96 7.96 -18.24
CA ASN A 31 -1.48 8.97 -19.16
C ASN A 31 -0.77 8.92 -20.52
N ALA A 32 0.56 8.81 -20.52
CA ALA A 32 1.34 8.71 -21.75
C ALA A 32 0.96 7.48 -22.59
N ILE A 33 0.74 6.32 -21.95
CA ILE A 33 0.26 5.11 -22.65
C ILE A 33 -1.13 5.32 -23.25
N CYS A 34 -2.07 5.86 -22.47
CA CYS A 34 -3.43 6.11 -22.96
C CYS A 34 -3.47 7.13 -24.11
N GLU A 35 -2.60 8.15 -24.07
CA GLU A 35 -2.44 9.15 -25.13
C GLU A 35 -1.82 8.54 -26.40
N GLU A 36 -0.74 7.76 -26.25
CA GLU A 36 -0.08 7.06 -27.35
C GLU A 36 -1.03 6.08 -28.09
N LEU A 37 -1.95 5.46 -27.34
CA LEU A 37 -2.95 4.53 -27.88
C LEU A 37 -4.25 5.23 -28.33
N GLY A 38 -4.44 6.51 -28.01
CA GLY A 38 -5.65 7.27 -28.36
C GLY A 38 -6.94 6.77 -27.70
N ASP A 39 -6.87 5.99 -26.61
CA ASP A 39 -8.05 5.45 -25.91
C ASP A 39 -7.90 5.55 -24.39
N LYS A 40 -8.71 6.44 -23.80
CA LYS A 40 -8.79 6.66 -22.35
C LYS A 40 -9.39 5.48 -21.55
N ASN A 41 -9.98 4.50 -22.22
CA ASN A 41 -10.57 3.32 -21.58
C ASN A 41 -9.60 2.14 -21.48
N VAL A 42 -8.37 2.28 -22.01
CA VAL A 42 -7.30 1.32 -21.79
C VAL A 42 -7.03 1.18 -20.29
N LYS A 43 -6.90 -0.05 -19.83
CA LYS A 43 -6.51 -0.38 -18.45
C LYS A 43 -5.05 -0.74 -18.42
N VAL A 44 -4.31 -0.15 -17.49
CA VAL A 44 -2.85 -0.26 -17.43
C VAL A 44 -2.45 -0.82 -16.09
N ALA A 45 -1.78 -1.97 -16.12
CA ALA A 45 -1.01 -2.49 -15.00
C ALA A 45 0.46 -2.10 -15.19
N LEU A 46 1.08 -1.40 -14.24
CA LEU A 46 2.42 -0.81 -14.43
C LEU A 46 3.25 -0.76 -13.15
N ILE A 47 4.55 -0.58 -13.34
CA ILE A 47 5.51 -0.27 -12.28
C ILE A 47 5.90 1.21 -12.30
N GLY A 48 6.19 1.77 -11.13
CA GLY A 48 6.88 3.06 -11.01
C GLY A 48 8.40 2.88 -10.91
N PRO A 49 9.14 3.97 -10.62
CA PRO A 49 10.58 3.94 -10.44
C PRO A 49 11.10 2.90 -9.44
N ALA A 50 10.34 2.53 -8.41
CA ALA A 50 10.76 1.52 -7.45
C ALA A 50 10.90 0.13 -8.08
N GLY A 51 10.00 -0.23 -9.00
CA GLY A 51 10.09 -1.48 -9.75
C GLY A 51 11.28 -1.47 -10.71
N GLU A 52 11.51 -0.35 -11.39
CA GLU A 52 12.65 -0.14 -12.28
C GLU A 52 13.99 -0.26 -11.55
N ASN A 53 14.05 0.27 -10.33
CA ASN A 53 15.22 0.21 -9.44
C ASN A 53 15.29 -1.10 -8.63
N LEU A 54 14.39 -2.05 -8.87
CA LEU A 54 14.36 -3.35 -8.21
C LEU A 54 14.19 -3.31 -6.68
N VAL A 55 13.53 -2.29 -6.12
CA VAL A 55 13.16 -2.26 -4.69
C VAL A 55 12.44 -3.56 -4.34
N SER A 56 12.91 -4.30 -3.35
CA SER A 56 12.49 -5.69 -3.07
C SER A 56 10.98 -5.84 -2.77
N PHE A 57 10.34 -4.76 -2.34
CA PHE A 57 8.91 -4.64 -2.09
C PHE A 57 8.23 -3.62 -3.05
N ALA A 58 8.75 -3.48 -4.27
CA ALA A 58 8.06 -2.78 -5.34
C ALA A 58 6.81 -3.55 -5.77
N CYS A 59 5.73 -2.81 -6.07
CA CYS A 59 4.43 -3.35 -6.43
C CYS A 59 4.09 -3.13 -7.90
N VAL A 60 3.05 -3.83 -8.37
CA VAL A 60 2.40 -3.52 -9.65
C VAL A 60 1.09 -2.81 -9.35
N LEU A 61 0.88 -1.65 -9.95
CA LEU A 61 -0.34 -0.86 -9.79
C LEU A 61 -1.24 -1.02 -11.00
N ASN A 62 -2.55 -0.99 -10.80
CA ASN A 62 -3.57 -0.87 -11.84
C ASN A 62 -4.48 0.31 -11.51
N ASP A 63 -4.75 1.18 -12.50
CA ASP A 63 -5.57 2.39 -12.32
C ASP A 63 -5.08 3.30 -11.14
N LEU A 64 -3.78 3.27 -10.84
CA LEU A 64 -3.04 4.09 -9.85
C LEU A 64 -3.32 3.83 -8.37
N ASP A 65 -4.44 3.19 -8.00
CA ASP A 65 -4.84 2.99 -6.60
C ASP A 65 -5.33 1.56 -6.27
N ALA A 66 -5.15 0.62 -7.21
CA ALA A 66 -5.26 -0.81 -6.97
C ALA A 66 -3.88 -1.47 -7.09
N ALA A 67 -3.36 -2.00 -5.99
CA ALA A 67 -2.02 -2.56 -5.94
C ALA A 67 -2.06 -4.10 -5.84
N ALA A 68 -1.31 -4.77 -6.70
CA ALA A 68 -0.68 -6.05 -6.36
C ALA A 68 0.56 -5.72 -5.51
N GLY A 69 0.28 -5.37 -4.25
CA GLY A 69 1.18 -4.62 -3.36
C GLY A 69 2.44 -5.38 -2.96
N ARG A 70 2.26 -6.58 -2.42
CA ARG A 70 3.30 -7.24 -1.63
C ARG A 70 4.10 -8.24 -2.45
N THR A 71 5.14 -8.83 -1.84
CA THR A 71 6.02 -9.87 -2.42
C THR A 71 6.96 -9.45 -3.56
N GLY A 72 7.07 -8.15 -3.87
CA GLY A 72 8.10 -7.65 -4.78
C GLY A 72 7.83 -7.91 -6.27
N MET A 73 6.59 -8.16 -6.67
CA MET A 73 6.26 -8.45 -8.07
C MET A 73 6.58 -7.27 -9.00
N GLY A 74 6.58 -6.03 -8.50
CA GLY A 74 7.05 -4.87 -9.25
C GLY A 74 8.53 -4.94 -9.59
N ALA A 75 9.37 -5.45 -8.68
CA ALA A 75 10.80 -5.65 -8.95
C ALA A 75 11.02 -6.80 -9.95
N VAL A 76 10.23 -7.88 -9.88
CA VAL A 76 10.28 -8.95 -10.88
C VAL A 76 9.91 -8.41 -12.26
N MET A 77 8.86 -7.60 -12.35
CA MET A 77 8.45 -6.95 -13.60
C MET A 77 9.53 -5.99 -14.14
N GLY A 78 10.13 -5.18 -13.27
CA GLY A 78 11.24 -4.29 -13.63
C GLY A 78 12.51 -5.03 -14.06
N SER A 79 12.84 -6.17 -13.44
CA SER A 79 13.99 -7.01 -13.83
C SER A 79 13.90 -7.55 -15.25
N LYS A 80 12.68 -7.58 -15.82
CA LYS A 80 12.41 -8.00 -17.20
C LYS A 80 12.36 -6.82 -18.17
N ASN A 81 12.68 -5.60 -17.72
CA ASN A 81 12.50 -4.36 -18.47
C ASN A 81 11.04 -4.17 -18.96
N LEU A 82 10.06 -4.68 -18.22
CA LEU A 82 8.64 -4.55 -18.56
C LEU A 82 8.05 -3.40 -17.75
N LYS A 83 7.76 -2.27 -18.40
CA LYS A 83 7.21 -1.07 -17.74
C LYS A 83 5.72 -1.21 -17.43
N ALA A 84 4.96 -1.79 -18.35
CA ALA A 84 3.50 -1.91 -18.22
C ALA A 84 2.91 -3.04 -19.06
N ILE A 85 1.68 -3.42 -18.72
CA ILE A 85 0.76 -4.20 -19.53
C ILE A 85 -0.52 -3.36 -19.68
N ALA A 86 -0.79 -2.92 -20.90
CA ALA A 86 -1.98 -2.18 -21.27
C ALA A 86 -2.98 -3.12 -21.95
N CYS A 87 -4.26 -3.05 -21.56
CA CYS A 87 -5.29 -3.95 -22.06
C CYS A 87 -6.57 -3.18 -22.44
N ARG A 88 -7.14 -3.55 -23.59
CA ARG A 88 -8.44 -3.09 -24.05
C ARG A 88 -9.25 -4.27 -24.61
N GLY A 89 -10.41 -4.55 -24.02
CA GLY A 89 -11.31 -5.61 -24.48
C GLY A 89 -12.73 -5.12 -24.75
N HIS A 90 -13.33 -5.59 -25.84
CA HIS A 90 -14.70 -5.32 -26.25
C HIS A 90 -15.58 -6.59 -26.28
N GLN A 91 -14.95 -7.74 -26.13
CA GLN A 91 -15.62 -9.03 -26.17
C GLN A 91 -16.63 -9.16 -25.01
N ARG A 92 -17.77 -9.78 -25.30
CA ARG A 92 -18.75 -10.16 -24.27
C ARG A 92 -18.39 -11.55 -23.73
N LEU A 93 -18.41 -11.68 -22.41
CA LEU A 93 -18.26 -12.99 -21.76
C LEU A 93 -19.52 -13.83 -21.98
N SER A 94 -19.34 -15.09 -22.40
CA SER A 94 -20.42 -16.07 -22.40
C SER A 94 -20.63 -16.58 -20.98
N LEU A 95 -21.89 -16.61 -20.54
CA LEU A 95 -22.26 -17.12 -19.22
C LEU A 95 -23.04 -18.43 -19.40
N ALA A 96 -22.71 -19.45 -18.61
CA ALA A 96 -23.42 -20.73 -18.64
C ALA A 96 -24.90 -20.59 -18.22
N ASN A 97 -25.20 -19.67 -17.31
CA ASN A 97 -26.55 -19.34 -16.87
C ASN A 97 -26.68 -17.82 -16.60
N PRO A 98 -27.01 -17.01 -17.62
CA PRO A 98 -27.12 -15.56 -17.49
C PRO A 98 -28.15 -15.11 -16.44
N GLU A 99 -29.28 -15.80 -16.34
CA GLU A 99 -30.39 -15.46 -15.44
C GLU A 99 -29.97 -15.62 -13.98
N ALA A 100 -29.30 -16.72 -13.64
CA ALA A 100 -28.80 -16.99 -12.30
C ALA A 100 -27.74 -15.97 -11.88
N VAL A 101 -26.76 -15.69 -12.75
CA VAL A 101 -25.72 -14.67 -12.50
C VAL A 101 -26.37 -13.29 -12.28
N SER A 102 -27.36 -12.94 -13.10
CA SER A 102 -28.11 -11.69 -12.97
C SER A 102 -28.89 -11.60 -11.64
N ALA A 103 -29.52 -12.69 -11.22
CA ALA A 103 -30.24 -12.77 -9.94
C ALA A 103 -29.30 -12.59 -8.74
N ILE A 104 -28.15 -13.28 -8.75
CA ILE A 104 -27.11 -13.12 -7.72
C ILE A 104 -26.56 -11.69 -7.72
N GLY A 105 -26.27 -11.12 -8.89
CA GLY A 105 -25.79 -9.74 -9.00
C GLY A 105 -26.77 -8.71 -8.43
N ARG A 106 -28.08 -8.90 -8.65
CA ARG A 106 -29.13 -8.07 -8.00
C ARG A 106 -29.10 -8.23 -6.49
N TRP A 107 -29.06 -9.47 -6.00
CA TRP A 107 -29.02 -9.73 -4.57
C TRP A 107 -27.78 -9.10 -3.90
N ILE A 108 -26.58 -9.23 -4.50
CA ILE A 108 -25.35 -8.61 -4.01
C ILE A 108 -25.49 -7.08 -3.97
N ARG A 109 -25.98 -6.46 -5.04
CA ARG A 109 -26.19 -5.00 -5.08
C ARG A 109 -27.09 -4.53 -3.95
N ASP A 110 -28.17 -5.27 -3.67
CA ASP A 110 -29.20 -4.84 -2.73
C ASP A 110 -28.83 -5.15 -1.26
N ASN A 111 -27.97 -6.15 -1.01
CA ASN A 111 -27.64 -6.61 0.35
C ASN A 111 -26.22 -6.23 0.83
N THR A 112 -25.22 -6.26 -0.07
CA THR A 112 -23.82 -6.03 0.34
C THR A 112 -23.56 -4.64 0.92
N PRO A 113 -24.13 -3.53 0.41
CA PRO A 113 -23.96 -2.21 1.03
C PRO A 113 -24.50 -2.15 2.46
N VAL A 114 -25.60 -2.84 2.75
CA VAL A 114 -26.22 -2.89 4.09
C VAL A 114 -25.27 -3.55 5.08
N ALA A 115 -24.73 -4.73 4.73
CA ALA A 115 -23.78 -5.47 5.56
C ALA A 115 -22.40 -4.78 5.67
N ASN A 116 -22.07 -3.86 4.77
CA ASN A 116 -20.77 -3.20 4.69
C ASN A 116 -20.84 -1.68 4.91
N LYS A 117 -21.85 -1.19 5.63
CA LYS A 117 -22.07 0.26 5.79
C LYS A 117 -20.86 0.99 6.34
N GLY A 118 -20.18 0.43 7.36
CA GLY A 118 -18.96 1.03 7.91
C GLY A 118 -17.81 1.12 6.90
N MET A 119 -17.67 0.12 6.03
CA MET A 119 -16.67 0.12 4.94
C MET A 119 -17.04 1.14 3.86
N GLN A 120 -18.33 1.25 3.54
CA GLN A 120 -18.84 2.27 2.62
C GLN A 120 -18.66 3.69 3.17
N ASP A 121 -18.85 3.91 4.47
CA ASP A 121 -18.79 5.25 5.08
C ASP A 121 -17.35 5.70 5.35
N PHE A 122 -16.50 4.81 5.87
CA PHE A 122 -15.17 5.18 6.38
C PHE A 122 -14.01 4.40 5.75
N GLY A 123 -14.30 3.48 4.84
CA GLY A 123 -13.30 2.69 4.14
C GLY A 123 -12.72 1.63 5.05
N THR A 124 -11.57 1.09 4.68
CA THR A 124 -10.82 0.18 5.55
C THR A 124 -10.37 0.89 6.83
N ALA A 125 -10.11 2.20 6.76
CA ALA A 125 -9.76 3.06 7.88
C ALA A 125 -10.79 3.11 9.03
N ARG A 126 -11.98 2.52 8.85
CA ARG A 126 -12.99 2.33 9.91
C ARG A 126 -12.45 1.63 11.17
N VAL A 127 -11.38 0.84 11.02
CA VAL A 127 -10.83 0.02 12.12
C VAL A 127 -9.73 0.71 12.93
N VAL A 128 -9.22 1.88 12.49
CA VAL A 128 -8.07 2.56 13.12
C VAL A 128 -8.30 2.78 14.61
N LYS A 129 -9.39 3.49 14.96
CA LYS A 129 -9.73 3.78 16.35
C LYS A 129 -10.05 2.52 17.15
N ILE A 130 -10.81 1.60 16.56
CA ILE A 130 -11.22 0.34 17.21
C ILE A 130 -9.99 -0.45 17.65
N LEU A 131 -8.97 -0.54 16.79
CA LEU A 131 -7.75 -1.25 17.10
C LEU A 131 -6.89 -0.49 18.11
N ASN A 132 -6.83 0.83 18.03
CA ASN A 132 -6.12 1.63 19.02
C ASN A 132 -6.69 1.46 20.43
N ASP A 133 -8.00 1.60 20.58
CA ASP A 133 -8.69 1.49 21.86
C ASP A 133 -8.57 0.06 22.45
N ALA A 134 -8.40 -0.94 21.59
CA ALA A 134 -8.17 -2.34 21.98
C ALA A 134 -6.69 -2.72 22.19
N GLY A 135 -5.74 -1.79 22.01
CA GLY A 135 -4.31 -2.08 22.11
C GLY A 135 -3.75 -2.93 20.96
N GLY A 136 -4.41 -2.91 19.80
CA GLY A 136 -4.08 -3.69 18.61
C GLY A 136 -3.64 -2.86 17.39
N LEU A 137 -3.37 -1.56 17.54
CA LEU A 137 -2.84 -0.68 16.49
C LEU A 137 -1.31 -0.57 16.62
N PRO A 138 -0.52 -1.20 15.72
CA PRO A 138 0.93 -1.13 15.78
C PRO A 138 1.43 0.31 15.79
N THR A 139 2.26 0.61 16.79
CA THR A 139 2.77 1.95 17.05
C THR A 139 4.26 1.89 17.35
N ARG A 140 5.03 2.77 16.68
CA ARG A 140 6.51 2.85 16.75
C ARG A 140 7.20 1.50 16.57
N ASN A 141 7.18 0.96 15.35
CA ASN A 141 7.68 -0.38 15.02
C ASN A 141 7.17 -1.49 15.97
N PHE A 142 5.86 -1.52 16.22
CA PHE A 142 5.20 -2.46 17.15
C PHE A 142 5.71 -2.40 18.62
N GLN A 143 6.41 -1.36 19.06
CA GLN A 143 6.73 -1.19 20.47
C GLN A 143 5.47 -1.06 21.33
N LEU A 144 4.43 -0.42 20.78
CA LEU A 144 3.16 -0.13 21.45
C LEU A 144 1.96 -0.57 20.59
N GLY A 145 0.81 -0.76 21.24
CA GLY A 145 -0.46 -1.13 20.61
C GLY A 145 -1.45 0.04 20.41
N SER A 146 -1.02 1.26 20.73
CA SER A 146 -1.85 2.47 20.66
C SER A 146 -1.00 3.74 20.59
N ILE A 147 -1.57 4.81 20.04
CA ILE A 147 -0.94 6.13 19.90
C ILE A 147 -1.88 7.26 20.39
N ASP A 148 -1.31 8.28 21.00
CA ASP A 148 -2.03 9.53 21.30
C ASP A 148 -2.36 10.28 20.02
N GLY A 149 -3.51 10.95 19.95
CA GLY A 149 -3.96 11.67 18.75
C GLY A 149 -4.48 10.75 17.63
N VAL A 150 -4.80 9.49 17.91
CA VAL A 150 -5.35 8.56 16.91
C VAL A 150 -6.59 9.10 16.19
N ASP A 151 -7.39 9.91 16.87
CA ASP A 151 -8.65 10.46 16.32
C ASP A 151 -8.39 11.28 15.04
N ASP A 152 -7.21 11.89 14.90
CA ASP A 152 -6.79 12.69 13.75
C ASP A 152 -6.51 11.87 12.48
N ILE A 153 -6.27 10.56 12.61
CA ILE A 153 -5.93 9.66 11.49
C ILE A 153 -6.99 8.59 11.21
N THR A 154 -8.19 8.76 11.76
CA THR A 154 -9.30 7.82 11.56
C THR A 154 -9.96 7.95 10.19
N GLY A 155 -10.73 6.93 9.80
CA GLY A 155 -11.62 7.03 8.64
C GLY A 155 -12.65 8.17 8.77
N GLN A 156 -13.08 8.50 9.98
CA GLN A 156 -13.95 9.64 10.27
C GLN A 156 -13.22 10.96 10.02
N ALA A 157 -12.00 11.14 10.55
CA ALA A 157 -11.20 12.34 10.30
C ALA A 157 -10.94 12.52 8.81
N MET A 158 -10.55 11.47 8.09
CA MET A 158 -10.38 11.50 6.63
C MET A 158 -11.66 11.95 5.91
N THR A 159 -12.81 11.35 6.24
CA THR A 159 -14.10 11.73 5.64
C THR A 159 -14.48 13.18 5.90
N ASN A 160 -14.20 13.69 7.11
CA ASN A 160 -14.61 15.04 7.51
C ASN A 160 -13.67 16.15 7.03
N THR A 161 -12.45 15.82 6.57
CA THR A 161 -11.42 16.81 6.30
C THR A 161 -10.92 16.78 4.85
N ILE A 162 -10.33 15.67 4.40
CA ILE A 162 -9.56 15.59 3.15
C ILE A 162 -10.26 14.77 2.05
N LEU A 163 -11.35 14.06 2.36
CA LEU A 163 -12.09 13.26 1.39
C LEU A 163 -12.81 14.15 0.36
N VAL A 164 -12.56 13.91 -0.92
CA VAL A 164 -13.27 14.57 -2.01
C VAL A 164 -14.44 13.74 -2.50
N LYS A 165 -14.23 12.44 -2.68
CA LYS A 165 -15.30 11.51 -3.08
C LYS A 165 -14.93 10.06 -2.78
N ARG A 166 -15.93 9.19 -2.92
CA ARG A 166 -15.78 7.73 -2.87
C ARG A 166 -15.80 7.14 -4.27
N ARG A 167 -15.08 6.03 -4.45
CA ARG A 167 -15.10 5.22 -5.67
C ARG A 167 -15.37 3.75 -5.37
N SER A 168 -15.66 2.99 -6.42
CA SER A 168 -15.73 1.53 -6.38
C SER A 168 -14.71 0.92 -7.33
N CYS A 169 -14.27 -0.30 -7.00
CA CYS A 169 -13.74 -1.21 -8.01
C CYS A 169 -14.84 -1.58 -9.01
N PHE A 170 -14.46 -2.18 -10.14
CA PHE A 170 -15.42 -2.60 -11.17
C PHE A 170 -16.59 -3.42 -10.56
N ALA A 171 -17.81 -3.00 -10.87
CA ALA A 171 -19.07 -3.61 -10.44
C ALA A 171 -19.31 -3.74 -8.92
N CYS A 172 -18.46 -3.18 -8.06
CA CYS A 172 -18.60 -3.33 -6.62
C CYS A 172 -19.60 -2.31 -6.03
N PRO A 173 -20.67 -2.75 -5.32
CA PRO A 173 -21.67 -1.84 -4.76
C PRO A 173 -21.24 -1.17 -3.45
N VAL A 174 -20.14 -1.61 -2.82
CA VAL A 174 -19.69 -1.11 -1.50
C VAL A 174 -19.12 0.30 -1.55
N GLN A 175 -18.40 0.64 -2.62
CA GLN A 175 -17.73 1.94 -2.78
C GLN A 175 -16.78 2.32 -1.62
N CYS A 176 -15.89 1.40 -1.23
CA CYS A 176 -14.97 1.61 -0.10
C CYS A 176 -13.83 2.60 -0.40
N LYS A 177 -13.45 2.75 -1.68
CA LYS A 177 -12.26 3.50 -2.11
C LYS A 177 -12.42 4.98 -1.83
N ARG A 178 -11.33 5.61 -1.39
CA ARG A 178 -11.25 7.02 -1.03
C ARG A 178 -10.48 7.75 -2.11
N GLU A 179 -10.91 8.95 -2.47
CA GLU A 179 -10.09 9.93 -3.17
C GLU A 179 -9.95 11.14 -2.27
N VAL A 180 -8.72 11.47 -1.89
CA VAL A 180 -8.42 12.56 -0.96
C VAL A 180 -7.63 13.67 -1.65
N LYS A 181 -7.82 14.90 -1.20
CA LYS A 181 -7.08 16.06 -1.68
C LYS A 181 -6.57 16.86 -0.50
N VAL A 182 -5.33 17.31 -0.61
CA VAL A 182 -4.70 18.25 0.31
C VAL A 182 -4.04 19.33 -0.53
N ASP A 183 -4.24 20.58 -0.16
CA ASP A 183 -3.62 21.74 -0.84
C ASP A 183 -2.37 22.22 -0.08
N GLU A 184 -2.42 22.25 1.25
CA GLU A 184 -1.33 22.71 2.14
C GLU A 184 -1.26 21.88 3.44
N PRO A 185 -0.07 21.66 4.04
CA PRO A 185 1.26 22.10 3.58
C PRO A 185 1.85 21.19 2.48
N TYR A 186 1.11 20.14 2.11
CA TYR A 186 1.45 19.22 1.04
C TYR A 186 0.37 19.29 -0.05
N THR A 187 0.77 19.11 -1.29
CA THR A 187 -0.17 18.89 -2.38
C THR A 187 -0.38 17.38 -2.58
N VAL A 188 -1.65 16.93 -2.49
CA VAL A 188 -2.05 15.54 -2.73
C VAL A 188 -3.05 15.47 -3.89
N ASP A 189 -2.69 14.74 -4.94
CA ASP A 189 -3.51 14.51 -6.12
C ASP A 189 -4.52 13.36 -5.87
N PRO A 190 -5.84 13.65 -5.94
CA PRO A 190 -6.88 12.66 -5.65
C PRO A 190 -6.88 11.45 -6.61
N ARG A 191 -6.20 11.54 -7.76
CA ARG A 191 -6.08 10.42 -8.71
C ARG A 191 -5.31 9.24 -8.16
N TYR A 192 -4.45 9.44 -7.16
CA TYR A 192 -3.76 8.36 -6.45
C TYR A 192 -4.62 7.70 -5.36
N GLY A 193 -5.89 8.10 -5.22
CA GLY A 193 -6.79 7.60 -4.20
C GLY A 193 -6.49 8.20 -2.84
N GLY A 194 -6.79 7.44 -1.78
CA GLY A 194 -6.52 7.80 -0.39
C GLY A 194 -6.04 6.58 0.40
N PRO A 195 -5.40 6.82 1.55
CA PRO A 195 -4.77 5.75 2.31
C PRO A 195 -5.80 4.76 2.84
N GLU A 196 -5.59 3.48 2.54
CA GLU A 196 -6.26 2.37 3.21
C GLU A 196 -5.72 2.24 4.65
N TYR A 197 -6.41 1.50 5.52
CA TYR A 197 -6.00 1.26 6.90
C TYR A 197 -4.52 0.89 7.06
N GLU A 198 -4.04 -0.05 6.24
CA GLU A 198 -2.66 -0.51 6.28
C GLU A 198 -1.67 0.63 6.00
N THR A 199 -1.96 1.49 5.01
CA THR A 199 -1.12 2.65 4.72
C THR A 199 -1.17 3.68 5.85
N ILE A 200 -2.36 3.91 6.43
CA ILE A 200 -2.52 4.83 7.58
C ILE A 200 -1.67 4.36 8.76
N ALA A 201 -1.74 3.08 9.11
CA ALA A 201 -0.99 2.56 10.24
C ALA A 201 0.52 2.47 9.94
N ALA A 202 0.91 2.01 8.74
CA ALA A 202 2.32 1.82 8.38
C ALA A 202 3.10 3.14 8.30
N LEU A 203 2.53 4.17 7.67
CA LEU A 203 3.15 5.50 7.52
C LEU A 203 2.77 6.48 8.64
N GLY A 204 1.76 6.13 9.45
CA GLY A 204 1.26 6.91 10.57
C GLY A 204 1.71 6.33 11.91
N SER A 205 0.82 5.60 12.59
CA SER A 205 1.03 5.14 13.97
C SER A 205 2.33 4.34 14.14
N ASN A 206 2.66 3.46 13.19
CA ASN A 206 3.87 2.64 13.27
C ASN A 206 5.15 3.48 13.09
N CYS A 207 5.07 4.65 12.45
CA CYS A 207 6.13 5.66 12.41
C CYS A 207 5.98 6.73 13.52
N GLY A 208 5.01 6.60 14.44
CA GLY A 208 4.74 7.57 15.50
C GLY A 208 4.07 8.87 15.03
N ILE A 209 3.44 8.88 13.85
CA ILE A 209 2.88 10.06 13.18
C ILE A 209 1.35 10.04 13.23
N THR A 210 0.74 11.16 13.62
CA THR A 210 -0.71 11.39 13.58
C THR A 210 -1.13 12.54 12.66
N ASP A 211 -0.23 12.99 11.76
CA ASP A 211 -0.56 13.95 10.71
C ASP A 211 -1.17 13.23 9.49
N LEU A 212 -2.51 13.28 9.39
CA LEU A 212 -3.24 12.67 8.29
C LEU A 212 -2.87 13.24 6.91
N LYS A 213 -2.50 14.52 6.82
CA LYS A 213 -2.10 15.14 5.54
C LYS A 213 -0.74 14.62 5.09
N ALA A 214 0.20 14.46 6.02
CA ALA A 214 1.49 13.84 5.72
C ALA A 214 1.31 12.37 5.33
N ILE A 215 0.46 11.61 6.02
CA ILE A 215 0.13 10.21 5.67
C ILE A 215 -0.50 10.13 4.27
N ALA A 216 -1.43 11.02 3.93
CA ALA A 216 -2.03 11.10 2.60
C ALA A 216 -0.98 11.43 1.52
N LYS A 217 0.00 12.29 1.85
CA LYS A 217 1.13 12.56 0.94
C LYS A 217 2.03 11.34 0.78
N GLY A 218 2.32 10.62 1.85
CA GLY A 218 3.07 9.36 1.80
C GLY A 218 2.37 8.31 0.95
N HIS A 219 1.04 8.18 1.07
CA HIS A 219 0.20 7.32 0.22
C HIS A 219 0.31 7.67 -1.27
N GLU A 220 0.23 8.96 -1.60
CA GLU A 220 0.47 9.42 -2.98
C GLU A 220 1.85 8.98 -3.47
N MET A 221 2.89 9.20 -2.65
CA MET A 221 4.27 8.91 -3.04
C MET A 221 4.51 7.42 -3.26
N VAL A 222 4.03 6.54 -2.38
CA VAL A 222 4.20 5.09 -2.57
C VAL A 222 3.47 4.60 -3.82
N ASN A 223 2.29 5.15 -4.15
CA ASN A 223 1.60 4.83 -5.40
C ASN A 223 2.31 5.42 -6.63
N ALA A 224 2.80 6.65 -6.54
CA ALA A 224 3.55 7.30 -7.62
C ALA A 224 4.84 6.55 -7.96
N TYR A 225 5.52 6.02 -6.93
CA TYR A 225 6.76 5.27 -7.08
C TYR A 225 6.56 3.76 -7.33
N GLY A 226 5.38 3.21 -7.01
CA GLY A 226 5.08 1.78 -7.15
C GLY A 226 5.69 0.94 -6.03
N ILE A 227 5.42 1.30 -4.77
CA ILE A 227 5.97 0.68 -3.55
C ILE A 227 4.83 0.09 -2.71
N ASP A 228 5.06 -1.08 -2.09
CA ASP A 228 4.21 -1.58 -0.99
C ASP A 228 4.24 -0.62 0.21
N SER A 229 3.11 -0.02 0.55
CA SER A 229 3.02 0.91 1.69
C SER A 229 3.34 0.25 3.03
N ILE A 230 3.01 -1.04 3.18
CA ILE A 230 3.25 -1.79 4.42
C ILE A 230 4.75 -1.96 4.63
N SER A 231 5.43 -2.62 3.69
CA SER A 231 6.87 -2.86 3.77
C SER A 231 7.66 -1.55 3.79
N CYS A 232 7.22 -0.50 3.09
CA CYS A 232 7.84 0.82 3.15
C CYS A 232 7.75 1.42 4.56
N GLY A 233 6.56 1.49 5.15
CA GLY A 233 6.38 2.01 6.51
C GLY A 233 7.10 1.17 7.57
N MET A 234 7.16 -0.14 7.40
CA MET A 234 7.95 -1.03 8.25
C MET A 234 9.45 -0.80 8.12
N ALA A 235 9.98 -0.61 6.92
CA ALA A 235 11.39 -0.27 6.72
C ALA A 235 11.76 1.09 7.33
N ILE A 236 10.87 2.08 7.21
CA ILE A 236 11.07 3.42 7.79
C ILE A 236 11.02 3.36 9.32
N SER A 237 10.00 2.72 9.91
CA SER A 237 9.87 2.60 11.37
C SER A 237 11.00 1.75 12.00
N PHE A 238 11.45 0.70 11.33
CA PHE A 238 12.66 -0.04 11.70
C PHE A 238 13.89 0.87 11.75
N ALA A 239 14.08 1.70 10.71
CA ALA A 239 15.19 2.64 10.65
C ALA A 239 15.07 3.73 11.73
N MET A 240 13.85 4.17 12.04
CA MET A 240 13.60 5.11 13.14
C MET A 240 13.99 4.53 14.50
N GLU A 241 13.64 3.27 14.77
CA GLU A 241 14.04 2.59 16.00
C GLU A 241 15.55 2.38 16.09
N CYS A 242 16.18 1.98 14.98
CA CYS A 242 17.63 1.87 14.89
C CYS A 242 18.32 3.22 15.14
N PHE A 243 17.75 4.33 14.66
CA PHE A 243 18.28 5.67 14.90
C PHE A 243 18.15 6.09 16.37
N GLU A 244 16.98 5.89 17.00
CA GLU A 244 16.78 6.21 18.41
C GLU A 244 17.63 5.35 19.36
N ASN A 245 17.99 4.14 18.95
CA ASN A 245 18.90 3.26 19.68
C ASN A 245 20.39 3.44 19.31
N GLY A 246 20.73 4.44 18.49
CA GLY A 246 22.12 4.76 18.14
C GLY A 246 22.81 3.77 17.19
N LEU A 247 22.05 2.88 16.54
CA LEU A 247 22.54 2.02 15.47
C LEU A 247 22.68 2.76 14.15
N LEU A 248 21.83 3.76 13.91
CA LEU A 248 21.97 4.70 12.80
C LEU A 248 22.22 6.10 13.36
N THR A 249 23.09 6.85 12.69
CA THR A 249 23.48 8.20 13.08
C THR A 249 23.01 9.22 12.03
N LEU A 250 23.13 10.52 12.33
CA LEU A 250 22.87 11.58 11.34
C LEU A 250 23.78 11.46 10.11
N GLU A 251 24.97 10.89 10.25
CA GLU A 251 25.85 10.66 9.10
C GLU A 251 25.28 9.57 8.19
N ASP A 252 24.83 8.45 8.78
CA ASP A 252 24.22 7.34 8.03
C ASP A 252 22.93 7.74 7.30
N THR A 253 22.17 8.68 7.87
CA THR A 253 20.91 9.16 7.30
C THR A 253 21.08 10.34 6.35
N GLY A 254 22.32 10.82 6.11
CA GLY A 254 22.57 12.00 5.28
C GLY A 254 21.99 13.29 5.87
N GLY A 255 21.93 13.38 7.20
CA GLY A 255 21.43 14.55 7.95
C GLY A 255 19.94 14.52 8.26
N ILE A 256 19.22 13.44 7.88
CA ILE A 256 17.80 13.29 8.20
C ILE A 256 17.65 12.87 9.67
N ASP A 257 16.93 13.68 10.46
CA ASP A 257 16.57 13.35 11.84
C ASP A 257 15.47 12.27 11.86
N LEU A 258 15.88 11.01 11.85
CA LEU A 258 15.00 9.85 11.65
C LEU A 258 14.39 9.36 12.97
N ARG A 259 13.95 10.25 13.86
CA ARG A 259 13.23 9.87 15.09
C ARG A 259 11.75 9.60 14.80
N PHE A 260 11.10 8.81 15.66
CA PHE A 260 9.67 8.57 15.56
C PHE A 260 8.88 9.89 15.67
N GLY A 261 7.81 9.99 14.89
CA GLY A 261 6.98 11.19 14.79
C GLY A 261 7.48 12.25 13.80
N ASN A 262 8.65 12.06 13.17
CA ASN A 262 9.11 12.97 12.13
C ASN A 262 8.46 12.66 10.76
N ALA A 263 7.35 13.31 10.47
CA ALA A 263 6.62 13.17 9.21
C ALA A 263 7.44 13.58 7.98
N THR A 264 8.26 14.62 8.08
CA THR A 264 9.13 15.05 6.98
C THR A 264 10.17 13.99 6.65
N ALA A 265 10.80 13.39 7.67
CA ALA A 265 11.76 12.31 7.48
C ALA A 265 11.08 11.09 6.82
N MET A 266 9.86 10.72 7.24
CA MET A 266 9.10 9.63 6.62
C MET A 266 8.90 9.87 5.11
N LEU A 267 8.49 11.08 4.70
CA LEU A 267 8.31 11.42 3.29
C LEU A 267 9.63 11.39 2.50
N GLN A 268 10.71 11.93 3.07
CA GLN A 268 12.05 11.89 2.44
C GLN A 268 12.52 10.45 2.24
N MET A 269 12.31 9.57 3.22
CA MET A 269 12.73 8.17 3.12
C MET A 269 11.95 7.39 2.05
N ILE A 270 10.67 7.68 1.81
CA ILE A 270 9.92 7.06 0.70
C ILE A 270 10.63 7.31 -0.64
N GLU A 271 11.05 8.56 -0.89
CA GLU A 271 11.75 8.91 -2.13
C GLU A 271 13.13 8.26 -2.22
N LEU A 272 13.93 8.30 -1.14
CA LEU A 272 15.25 7.69 -1.12
C LEU A 272 15.18 6.17 -1.33
N ILE A 273 14.18 5.49 -0.75
CA ILE A 273 13.92 4.06 -0.97
C ILE A 273 13.58 3.80 -2.43
N ALA A 274 12.65 4.58 -3.01
CA ALA A 274 12.23 4.44 -4.41
C ALA A 274 13.41 4.55 -5.39
N ARG A 275 14.33 5.47 -5.10
CA ARG A 275 15.51 5.76 -5.93
C ARG A 275 16.73 4.92 -5.59
N ARG A 276 16.70 4.17 -4.47
CA ARG A 276 17.84 3.48 -3.89
C ARG A 276 19.05 4.40 -3.68
N GLU A 277 18.82 5.53 -3.01
CA GLU A 277 19.84 6.55 -2.72
C GLU A 277 20.15 6.59 -1.21
N GLY A 278 21.43 6.71 -0.86
CA GLY A 278 21.87 6.76 0.54
C GLY A 278 21.36 5.57 1.37
N LEU A 279 20.82 5.86 2.57
CA LEU A 279 20.16 4.86 3.42
C LEU A 279 18.98 4.17 2.71
N GLY A 280 18.32 4.83 1.76
CA GLY A 280 17.24 4.25 0.98
C GLY A 280 17.68 3.03 0.14
N ALA A 281 18.94 2.98 -0.30
CA ALA A 281 19.50 1.82 -1.01
C ALA A 281 19.54 0.56 -0.14
N LEU A 282 19.83 0.74 1.15
CA LEU A 282 19.87 -0.31 2.15
C LEU A 282 18.44 -0.77 2.49
N LEU A 283 17.57 0.18 2.82
CA LEU A 283 16.17 -0.12 3.19
C LEU A 283 15.36 -0.70 2.04
N ALA A 284 15.67 -0.38 0.79
CA ALA A 284 15.04 -0.97 -0.39
C ALA A 284 15.22 -2.50 -0.50
N LYS A 285 16.11 -3.11 0.30
CA LYS A 285 16.31 -4.56 0.36
C LYS A 285 15.33 -5.28 1.31
N GLY A 286 14.50 -4.53 2.05
CA GLY A 286 13.61 -5.06 3.09
C GLY A 286 14.31 -5.19 4.44
N VAL A 287 13.54 -5.20 5.53
CA VAL A 287 14.08 -5.12 6.92
C VAL A 287 14.98 -6.30 7.24
N ALA A 288 14.64 -7.49 6.73
CA ALA A 288 15.40 -8.72 6.98
C ALA A 288 16.85 -8.66 6.46
N GLN A 289 17.04 -8.02 5.30
CA GLN A 289 18.36 -7.86 4.71
C GLN A 289 19.05 -6.60 5.22
N ALA A 290 18.30 -5.51 5.38
CA ALA A 290 18.83 -4.26 5.92
C ALA A 290 19.42 -4.46 7.31
N ALA A 291 18.73 -5.17 8.21
CA ALA A 291 19.20 -5.41 9.56
C ALA A 291 20.52 -6.19 9.62
N LYS A 292 20.69 -7.22 8.79
CA LYS A 292 21.96 -7.97 8.71
C LYS A 292 23.13 -7.10 8.27
N GLU A 293 22.87 -6.15 7.37
CA GLU A 293 23.90 -5.24 6.86
C GLU A 293 24.22 -4.11 7.86
N ILE A 294 23.24 -3.62 8.63
CA ILE A 294 23.47 -2.69 9.74
C ILE A 294 24.26 -3.38 10.86
N GLY A 295 23.94 -4.65 11.12
CA GLY A 295 24.49 -5.46 12.20
C GLY A 295 24.23 -4.83 13.56
N ARG A 296 25.14 -5.08 14.52
CA ARG A 296 25.10 -4.49 15.87
C ARG A 296 23.78 -4.74 16.62
N GLY A 297 23.12 -5.88 16.34
CA GLY A 297 21.86 -6.25 16.96
C GLY A 297 20.63 -5.61 16.31
N ALA A 298 20.76 -4.98 15.15
CA ALA A 298 19.63 -4.43 14.41
C ALA A 298 18.57 -5.50 14.08
N GLU A 299 18.94 -6.77 14.01
CA GLU A 299 18.05 -7.89 13.76
C GLU A 299 16.91 -8.00 14.79
N GLU A 300 17.12 -7.54 16.02
CA GLU A 300 16.09 -7.51 17.08
C GLU A 300 14.95 -6.54 16.76
N PHE A 301 15.20 -5.52 15.94
CA PHE A 301 14.20 -4.53 15.52
C PHE A 301 13.53 -4.89 14.18
N ALA A 302 14.02 -5.93 13.49
CA ALA A 302 13.58 -6.29 12.14
C ALA A 302 12.38 -7.24 12.14
N LEU A 303 11.17 -6.68 12.24
CA LEU A 303 9.94 -7.48 12.36
C LEU A 303 9.47 -8.03 11.03
N HIS A 304 9.75 -9.32 10.78
CA HIS A 304 9.37 -10.00 9.54
C HIS A 304 9.08 -11.49 9.74
N ILE A 305 8.34 -12.09 8.80
CA ILE A 305 8.22 -13.54 8.66
C ILE A 305 8.61 -13.94 7.24
N LYS A 306 9.57 -14.87 7.11
CA LYS A 306 10.17 -15.29 5.82
C LYS A 306 10.74 -14.12 5.00
N GLY A 307 11.24 -13.09 5.67
CA GLY A 307 11.80 -11.89 5.05
C GLY A 307 10.77 -10.82 4.68
N GLN A 308 9.48 -11.10 4.76
CA GLN A 308 8.42 -10.12 4.49
C GLN A 308 7.97 -9.46 5.79
N GLU A 309 7.89 -8.13 5.78
CA GLU A 309 7.50 -7.29 6.91
C GLU A 309 6.09 -7.62 7.42
N LEU A 310 5.86 -7.42 8.73
CA LEU A 310 4.52 -7.61 9.30
C LEU A 310 3.52 -6.58 8.75
N PRO A 311 2.28 -6.99 8.41
CA PRO A 311 1.19 -6.05 8.14
C PRO A 311 0.64 -5.47 9.46
N MET A 312 -0.19 -4.44 9.38
CA MET A 312 -0.51 -3.54 10.49
C MET A 312 -1.47 -4.11 11.53
N HIS A 313 -1.49 -5.42 11.75
CA HIS A 313 -2.30 -6.05 12.78
C HIS A 313 -1.44 -6.77 13.81
N GLU A 314 -1.57 -6.33 15.07
CA GLU A 314 -0.80 -6.77 16.23
C GLU A 314 -1.03 -8.25 16.57
N PRO A 315 -0.03 -9.15 16.38
CA PRO A 315 -0.18 -10.58 16.63
C PRO A 315 -0.23 -10.95 18.13
N ARG A 316 0.26 -10.11 19.05
CA ARG A 316 0.11 -10.32 20.50
C ARG A 316 -1.35 -10.15 20.95
N PHE A 317 -2.09 -9.30 20.24
CA PHE A 317 -3.53 -9.11 20.41
C PHE A 317 -4.36 -10.13 19.61
N LYS A 318 -4.00 -10.35 18.34
CA LYS A 318 -4.64 -11.31 17.42
C LYS A 318 -3.82 -12.59 17.29
N GLN A 319 -3.93 -13.47 18.28
CA GLN A 319 -3.07 -14.66 18.38
C GLN A 319 -3.29 -15.64 17.23
N GLY A 320 -4.54 -15.83 16.79
CA GLY A 320 -4.86 -16.69 15.64
C GLY A 320 -4.27 -16.14 14.34
N LEU A 321 -4.31 -14.81 14.17
CA LEU A 321 -3.63 -14.13 13.07
C LEU A 321 -2.11 -14.31 13.13
N GLY A 322 -1.52 -14.27 14.32
CA GLY A 322 -0.10 -14.51 14.55
C GLY A 322 0.36 -15.89 14.05
N VAL A 323 -0.38 -16.95 14.37
CA VAL A 323 -0.13 -18.29 13.80
C VAL A 323 -0.23 -18.26 12.28
N GLY A 324 -1.25 -17.56 11.77
CA GLY A 324 -1.46 -17.34 10.34
C GLY A 324 -0.26 -16.72 9.63
N TYR A 325 0.37 -15.70 10.21
CA TYR A 325 1.59 -15.11 9.66
C TYR A 325 2.73 -16.11 9.55
N VAL A 326 2.94 -16.94 10.58
CA VAL A 326 4.01 -17.96 10.61
C VAL A 326 3.83 -18.98 9.50
N VAL A 327 2.60 -19.44 9.24
CA VAL A 327 2.32 -20.51 8.27
C VAL A 327 2.03 -20.01 6.85
N SER A 328 1.78 -18.70 6.65
CA SER A 328 1.54 -18.12 5.33
C SER A 328 2.66 -18.44 4.33
N SER A 329 2.29 -18.87 3.13
CA SER A 329 3.23 -19.34 2.10
C SER A 329 4.15 -18.23 1.56
N THR A 330 3.71 -16.98 1.61
CA THR A 330 4.44 -15.83 1.07
C THR A 330 5.16 -15.01 2.15
N GLY A 331 5.02 -15.34 3.43
CA GLY A 331 5.47 -14.51 4.56
C GLY A 331 4.29 -13.85 5.26
N ALA A 332 4.53 -12.97 6.24
CA ALA A 332 3.46 -12.37 7.04
C ALA A 332 2.52 -11.56 6.14
N ASP A 333 1.25 -11.96 6.03
CA ASP A 333 0.22 -11.29 5.23
C ASP A 333 -1.14 -11.47 5.91
N HIS A 334 -1.91 -10.41 6.10
CA HIS A 334 -3.19 -10.49 6.81
C HIS A 334 -4.34 -10.95 5.90
N CYS A 335 -4.23 -10.77 4.59
CA CYS A 335 -5.26 -11.16 3.62
C CYS A 335 -5.39 -12.68 3.48
N HIS A 336 -4.35 -13.44 3.82
CA HIS A 336 -4.35 -14.91 3.78
C HIS A 336 -4.81 -15.55 5.09
N ASN A 337 -5.24 -14.76 6.07
CA ASN A 337 -5.39 -15.22 7.44
C ASN A 337 -6.72 -14.80 8.06
N ILE A 338 -7.06 -15.49 9.15
CA ILE A 338 -8.23 -15.16 9.96
C ILE A 338 -7.95 -13.92 10.81
N HIS A 339 -8.94 -13.06 10.94
CA HIS A 339 -8.97 -12.05 12.00
C HIS A 339 -9.78 -12.62 13.16
N ASP A 340 -9.14 -13.42 14.00
CA ASP A 340 -9.70 -14.10 15.18
C ASP A 340 -10.54 -13.18 16.08
N SER A 341 -10.11 -11.94 16.28
CA SER A 341 -10.86 -10.93 17.04
C SER A 341 -12.25 -10.60 16.46
N ALA A 342 -12.52 -10.91 15.19
CA ALA A 342 -13.85 -10.77 14.59
C ALA A 342 -14.82 -11.88 15.02
N TYR A 343 -14.31 -13.00 15.54
CA TYR A 343 -15.07 -14.18 15.96
C TYR A 343 -15.28 -14.25 17.48
N THR A 344 -14.68 -13.34 18.25
CA THR A 344 -14.79 -13.32 19.72
C THR A 344 -16.03 -12.60 20.22
N SER A 345 -16.73 -11.84 19.36
CA SER A 345 -18.02 -11.22 19.69
C SER A 345 -19.19 -12.16 19.33
N LEU A 346 -20.16 -12.32 20.23
CA LEU A 346 -21.39 -13.12 20.04
C LEU A 346 -22.39 -12.53 19.01
N THR A 347 -21.99 -11.55 18.21
CA THR A 347 -22.83 -10.97 17.16
C THR A 347 -22.68 -11.77 15.87
N PRO A 348 -23.78 -12.26 15.28
CA PRO A 348 -23.71 -12.99 14.03
C PRO A 348 -23.28 -12.02 12.93
N LEU A 349 -22.05 -12.19 12.42
CA LEU A 349 -21.64 -11.61 11.15
C LEU A 349 -22.30 -12.41 10.02
N LEU A 350 -23.60 -12.20 9.84
CA LEU A 350 -24.37 -12.41 8.61
C LEU A 350 -25.46 -11.34 8.52
#